data_AF-R6JN87-F1
#
_entry.id   AF-R6JN87-F1
#
_cell.length_a   1.000
_cell.length_b   1.000
_cell.length_c   1.000
_cell.angle_alpha   90.00
_cell.angle_beta   90.00
_cell.angle_gamma   90.00
#
_symmetry.space_group_name_H-M   'P 1'
#
loop_
_entity.id
_entity.type
_entity.pdbx_description
1 polymer ?
#
loop_
_entity_poly.entity_id
_entity_poly.type
_entity_poly.pdbx_seq_one_letter_code
_entity_poly.pdbx_strand_id
1 'polypeptide(L)'
;MKLSRLADYVVQQIIEYKKYGFEIIGIIGANRSPNCGVETTSDNNAEINGMGLFVEKIVNQLLQENMSVPMIGIKGTDNIQEKLHQLVNREL
;
A
#
# COMPACT_ATOMS: atom_id res chain seq x y z
N MET A 1 3.84 15.02 -12.07
CA MET A 1 3.78 14.11 -13.23
C MET A 1 4.44 12.75 -12.99
N LYS A 2 5.69 12.66 -12.49
CA LYS A 2 6.40 11.36 -12.39
C LYS A 2 5.79 10.39 -11.35
N LEU A 3 5.45 10.86 -10.15
CA LEU A 3 4.88 10.03 -9.08
C LEU A 3 3.48 9.50 -9.44
N SER A 4 2.61 10.37 -9.96
CA SER A 4 1.27 9.98 -10.44
C SER A 4 1.36 8.85 -11.46
N ARG A 5 2.21 9.00 -12.48
CA ARG A 5 2.37 7.97 -13.51
C ARG A 5 2.82 6.62 -12.95
N LEU A 6 3.68 6.61 -11.93
CA LEU A 6 4.07 5.36 -11.26
C LEU A 6 2.88 4.73 -10.52
N ALA A 7 2.04 5.54 -9.86
CA ALA A 7 0.89 5.03 -9.13
C ALA A 7 -0.17 4.50 -10.11
N ASP A 8 -0.37 5.21 -11.22
CA ASP A 8 -1.25 4.77 -12.31
C ASP A 8 -0.80 3.41 -12.85
N TYR A 9 0.51 3.20 -13.04
CA TYR A 9 1.04 1.90 -13.48
C TYR A 9 0.78 0.78 -12.46
N VAL A 10 0.94 1.04 -11.17
CA VAL A 10 0.63 0.05 -10.13
C VAL A 10 -0.86 -0.30 -10.13
N VAL A 11 -1.74 0.70 -10.23
CA VAL A 11 -3.19 0.46 -10.28
C VAL A 11 -3.60 -0.28 -11.55
N GLN A 12 -3.01 0.06 -12.70
CA GLN A 12 -3.21 -0.69 -13.95
C GLN A 12 -2.80 -2.16 -13.82
N GLN A 13 -1.67 -2.44 -13.16
CA GLN A 13 -1.28 -3.83 -12.89
C GLN A 13 -2.30 -4.55 -12.02
N ILE A 14 -2.77 -3.92 -10.94
CA ILE A 14 -3.79 -4.49 -10.05
C ILE A 14 -5.08 -4.80 -10.85
N ILE A 15 -5.52 -3.90 -11.72
CA ILE A 15 -6.69 -4.08 -12.58
C ILE A 15 -6.48 -5.27 -13.53
N GLU A 16 -5.34 -5.35 -14.21
CA GLU A 16 -5.06 -6.44 -15.14
C GLU A 16 -4.96 -7.80 -14.42
N TYR A 17 -4.29 -7.87 -13.26
CA TYR A 17 -4.28 -9.11 -12.46
C TYR A 17 -5.70 -9.56 -12.10
N LYS A 18 -6.54 -8.65 -11.60
CA LYS A 18 -7.94 -8.94 -11.28
C LYS A 18 -8.73 -9.41 -12.50
N LYS A 19 -8.53 -8.77 -13.66
CA LYS A 19 -9.18 -9.13 -14.93
C LYS A 19 -8.83 -10.55 -15.41
N TYR A 20 -7.63 -11.04 -15.11
CA TYR A 20 -7.21 -12.41 -15.42
C TYR A 20 -7.45 -13.42 -14.29
N GLY A 21 -8.26 -13.04 -13.28
CA GLY A 21 -8.68 -13.95 -12.21
C GLY A 21 -7.65 -14.13 -11.08
N PHE A 22 -6.64 -13.26 -11.00
CA PHE A 22 -5.73 -13.23 -9.86
C PHE A 22 -6.27 -12.35 -8.74
N GLU A 23 -6.09 -12.81 -7.50
CA GLU A 23 -6.37 -12.01 -6.31
C GLU A 23 -5.09 -11.30 -5.84
N ILE A 24 -5.19 -9.98 -5.66
CA ILE A 24 -4.15 -9.20 -4.97
C ILE A 24 -4.49 -9.16 -3.49
N ILE A 25 -3.86 -10.04 -2.70
CA ILE A 25 -4.15 -10.20 -1.27
C ILE A 25 -3.73 -9.01 -0.40
N GLY A 26 -2.82 -8.16 -0.91
CA GLY A 26 -2.46 -6.90 -0.27
C GLY A 26 -1.21 -6.21 -0.81
N ILE A 27 -0.97 -4.99 -0.32
CA ILE A 27 0.23 -4.17 -0.55
C ILE A 27 0.96 -4.01 0.78
N ILE A 28 2.28 -4.17 0.75
CA ILE A 28 3.13 -3.98 1.92
C ILE A 28 4.01 -2.75 1.69
N GLY A 29 4.01 -1.83 2.65
CA GLY A 29 4.86 -0.64 2.63
C GLY A 29 5.79 -0.56 3.83
N ALA A 30 6.86 0.23 3.72
CA ALA A 30 7.78 0.46 4.83
C ALA A 30 7.30 1.66 5.65
N ASN A 31 6.75 1.42 6.84
CA ASN A 31 6.34 2.50 7.72
C ASN A 31 7.52 3.41 8.09
N ARG A 32 7.22 4.68 8.37
CA ARG A 32 8.16 5.80 8.45
C ARG A 32 8.80 6.19 7.12
N SER A 33 8.65 5.44 6.02
CA SER A 33 9.15 5.91 4.72
C SER A 33 8.32 7.10 4.20
N PRO A 34 8.95 8.20 3.75
CA PRO A 34 8.23 9.35 3.16
C PRO A 34 7.47 9.00 1.88
N ASN A 35 7.91 7.95 1.16
CA ASN A 35 7.27 7.49 -0.06
C ASN A 35 6.34 6.28 0.15
N CYS A 36 6.82 5.25 0.84
CA CYS A 36 6.17 3.93 0.93
C CYS A 36 5.45 3.65 2.26
N GLY A 37 5.34 4.61 3.18
CA GLY A 37 4.64 4.42 4.46
C GLY A 37 3.14 4.15 4.27
N VAL A 38 2.57 3.25 5.07
CA VAL A 38 1.13 2.92 5.01
C VAL A 38 0.38 3.59 6.14
N GLU A 39 0.74 3.30 7.40
CA GLU A 39 0.13 3.95 8.56
C GLU A 39 0.95 5.16 9.04
N THR A 40 2.28 5.13 8.86
CA THR A 40 3.18 6.23 9.25
C THR A 40 4.16 6.61 8.16
N THR A 41 4.53 7.90 8.13
CA THR A 41 5.45 8.53 7.19
C THR A 41 6.52 9.34 7.93
N SER A 42 7.38 10.06 7.22
CA SER A 42 8.40 10.94 7.80
C SER A 42 8.18 12.40 7.40
N ASP A 43 8.28 13.30 8.39
CA ASP A 43 8.41 14.74 8.18
C ASP A 43 9.43 15.30 9.18
N ASN A 44 10.33 16.19 8.73
CA ASN A 44 11.40 16.77 9.56
C ASN A 44 12.17 15.74 10.43
N ASN A 45 12.46 14.56 9.86
CA ASN A 45 13.11 13.42 10.52
C ASN A 45 12.33 12.79 11.70
N ALA A 46 11.08 13.19 11.90
CA ALA A 46 10.14 12.59 12.84
C ALA A 46 9.21 11.60 12.11
N GLU A 47 8.88 10.51 12.78
CA GLU A 47 7.80 9.62 12.34
C GLU A 47 6.46 10.26 12.71
N ILE A 48 5.56 10.39 11.73
CA ILE A 48 4.23 10.96 11.91
C ILE A 48 3.17 10.01 11.33
N ASN A 49 1.93 10.14 11.80
CA ASN A 49 0.80 9.39 11.22
C ASN A 49 0.52 9.89 9.80
N GLY A 50 0.20 8.97 8.91
CA GLY A 50 -0.13 9.26 7.51
C GLY A 50 0.62 8.38 6.53
N MET A 51 0.14 8.36 5.30
CA MET A 51 0.75 7.59 4.22
C MET A 51 1.99 8.31 3.66
N GLY A 52 2.91 7.53 3.10
CA GLY A 52 3.92 8.06 2.21
C GLY A 52 3.29 8.53 0.89
N LEU A 53 3.93 9.51 0.24
CA LEU A 53 3.39 10.19 -0.94
C LEU A 53 2.99 9.22 -2.07
N PHE A 54 3.70 8.10 -2.22
CA PHE A 54 3.37 7.11 -3.26
C PHE A 54 2.19 6.24 -2.88
N VAL A 55 2.12 5.78 -1.63
CA VAL A 55 1.02 4.96 -1.13
C VAL A 55 -0.28 5.76 -1.15
N GLU A 56 -0.25 7.01 -0.68
CA GLU A 56 -1.39 7.93 -0.76
C GLU A 56 -1.90 8.07 -2.20
N LYS A 57 -0.98 8.20 -3.16
CA LYS A 57 -1.35 8.33 -4.57
C LYS A 57 -1.96 7.04 -5.14
N ILE A 58 -1.44 5.87 -4.77
CA ILE A 58 -2.01 4.57 -5.14
C ILE A 58 -3.42 4.42 -4.56
N VAL A 59 -3.62 4.74 -3.28
CA VAL A 59 -4.93 4.67 -2.62
C VAL A 59 -5.93 5.57 -3.32
N ASN A 60 -5.56 6.82 -3.59
CA ASN A 60 -6.43 7.75 -4.30
C ASN A 60 -6.80 7.24 -5.71
N GLN A 61 -5.86 6.63 -6.43
CA GLN A 61 -6.12 6.08 -7.75
C GLN A 61 -7.01 4.82 -7.69
N LEU A 62 -6.81 3.93 -6.71
CA LEU A 62 -7.70 2.80 -6.48
C LEU A 62 -9.13 3.25 -6.16
N LEU A 63 -9.29 4.28 -5.34
CA LEU A 63 -10.59 4.85 -5.00
C LEU A 63 -11.32 5.41 -6.24
N GLN A 64 -10.60 6.04 -7.18
CA GLN A 64 -11.17 6.50 -8.45
C GLN A 64 -11.70 5.35 -9.30
N GLU A 65 -11.09 4.18 -9.21
CA GLU A 65 -11.50 2.94 -9.89
C GLU A 65 -12.55 2.14 -9.09
N ASN A 66 -13.07 2.69 -7.99
CA ASN A 66 -13.96 1.99 -7.04
C ASN A 66 -13.37 0.67 -6.53
N MET A 67 -12.05 0.64 -6.34
CA MET A 67 -11.31 -0.50 -5.83
C MET A 67 -10.70 -0.18 -4.47
N SER A 68 -10.55 -1.21 -3.65
CA SER A 68 -9.69 -1.19 -2.49
C SER A 68 -8.80 -2.42 -2.52
N VAL A 69 -7.56 -2.25 -2.04
CA VAL A 69 -6.62 -3.34 -1.84
C VAL A 69 -6.14 -3.23 -0.40
N PRO A 70 -6.10 -4.34 0.34
CA PRO A 70 -5.53 -4.37 1.69
C PRO A 70 -4.13 -3.79 1.72
N MET A 71 -3.81 -2.98 2.72
CA MET A 71 -2.45 -2.46 2.88
C MET A 71 -2.01 -2.60 4.32
N ILE A 72 -0.75 -2.98 4.52
CA ILE A 72 -0.11 -2.98 5.84
C ILE A 72 1.26 -2.32 5.74
N GLY A 73 1.62 -1.52 6.73
CA GLY A 73 2.97 -1.03 6.89
C GLY A 73 3.79 -1.93 7.80
N ILE A 74 5.08 -2.10 7.48
CA ILE A 74 6.04 -2.85 8.29
C ILE A 74 7.23 -1.99 8.71
N LYS A 75 7.80 -2.28 9.88
CA LYS A 75 9.09 -1.79 10.36
C LYS A 75 9.97 -2.98 10.75
N GLY A 76 11.28 -2.78 10.75
CA GLY A 76 12.23 -3.84 11.17
C GLY A 76 12.07 -4.29 12.63
N THR A 77 11.35 -3.52 13.45
CA THR A 77 11.03 -3.83 14.85
C THR A 77 9.70 -4.58 15.03
N ASP A 78 8.93 -4.77 13.96
CA ASP A 78 7.60 -5.39 14.05
C ASP A 78 7.68 -6.93 14.08
N ASN A 79 6.64 -7.57 14.61
CA ASN A 79 6.38 -8.97 14.35
C ASN A 79 5.84 -9.13 12.91
N ILE A 80 6.75 -9.31 11.95
CA ILE A 80 6.40 -9.36 10.52
C ILE A 80 5.45 -10.51 10.22
N GLN A 81 5.62 -11.68 10.87
CA GLN A 81 4.76 -12.84 10.63
C GLN A 81 3.29 -12.52 10.99
N GLU A 82 3.08 -11.97 12.19
CA GLU A 82 1.75 -11.55 12.66
C GLU A 82 1.13 -10.49 11.75
N LYS A 83 1.93 -9.52 11.28
CA LYS A 83 1.46 -8.52 10.31
C LYS A 83 1.05 -9.16 8.98
N LEU A 84 1.83 -10.09 8.45
CA LEU A 84 1.50 -10.78 7.20
C LEU A 84 0.25 -11.67 7.32
N HIS A 85 0.00 -12.25 8.49
CA HIS A 85 -1.23 -13.02 8.75
C HIS A 85 -2.50 -12.19 8.52
N GLN A 86 -2.47 -10.87 8.74
CA GLN A 86 -3.61 -9.96 8.49
C GLN A 86 -3.97 -9.85 7.00
N LEU A 87 -3.03 -10.17 6.10
CA LEU A 87 -3.28 -10.22 4.66
C LEU A 87 -3.71 -11.62 4.20
N VAL A 88 -3.06 -12.66 4.70
CA VAL A 88 -3.20 -14.03 4.19
C VAL A 88 -4.41 -14.77 4.78
N ASN A 89 -4.74 -14.54 6.05
CA ASN A 89 -5.79 -15.28 6.76
C ASN A 89 -7.12 -14.54 6.79
N ARG A 90 -7.49 -13.91 5.66
CA ARG A 90 -8.83 -13.35 5.52
C ARG A 90 -9.80 -14.51 5.39
N GLU A 91 -10.52 -14.81 6.48
CA GLU A 91 -11.66 -15.73 6.42
C GLU A 91 -12.61 -15.24 5.32
N LEU A 92 -12.84 -16.11 4.32
CA LEU A 92 -13.89 -15.96 3.31
C LEU A 92 -15.26 -16.25 3.93
#